data_AF-A0A376MLR1-F1
#
_entry.id   AF-A0A376MLR1-F1
#
_cell.length_a   1.000
_cell.length_b   1.000
_cell.length_c   1.000
_cell.angle_alpha   90.00
_cell.angle_beta   90.00
_cell.angle_gamma   90.00
#
_symmetry.space_group_name_H-M   'P 1'
#
loop_
_entity.id
_entity.type
_entity.pdbx_description
1 polymer ?
#
loop_
_entity_poly.entity_id
_entity_poly.type
_entity_poly.pdbx_seq_one_letter_code
_entity_poly.pdbx_strand_id
1 'polypeptide(L)'
;MNEEWKNNVGTGSTVKWPIGLGGKGNDGIAAFVQRLPGAIGYVEYAYAKQNNLAYTKLISADGKPVLPTKKTSLMQQKAQTGAKPSLRI
;
A
#
# COMPACT_ATOMS: atom_id res chain seq x y z
N MET A 1 4.50 -2.83 15.52
CA MET A 1 5.22 -3.38 14.35
C MET A 1 5.07 -4.89 14.40
N ASN A 2 4.90 -5.59 13.28
CA ASN A 2 4.89 -7.04 13.30
C ASN A 2 6.35 -7.53 13.33
N GLU A 3 6.80 -8.01 14.50
CA GLU A 3 8.18 -8.48 14.70
C GLU A 3 8.50 -9.74 13.88
N GLU A 4 7.50 -10.59 13.62
CA GLU A 4 7.68 -11.79 12.79
C GLU A 4 8.04 -11.42 11.35
N TRP A 5 7.30 -10.47 10.75
CA TRP A 5 7.61 -9.99 9.40
C TRP A 5 8.99 -9.34 9.34
N LYS A 6 9.30 -8.50 10.32
CA LYS A 6 10.57 -7.77 10.39
C LYS A 6 11.76 -8.71 10.43
N ASN A 7 11.67 -9.79 11.21
CA ASN A 7 12.78 -10.72 11.42
C ASN A 7 12.91 -11.75 10.30
N ASN A 8 11.80 -12.20 9.70
CA ASN A 8 11.81 -13.30 8.72
C ASN A 8 11.83 -12.83 7.25
N VAL A 9 11.21 -11.68 6.95
CA VAL A 9 11.07 -11.16 5.58
C VAL A 9 11.86 -9.86 5.41
N GLY A 10 11.78 -8.98 6.40
CA GLY A 10 12.47 -7.69 6.38
C GLY A 10 11.86 -6.67 5.42
N THR A 11 12.70 -5.75 4.95
CA THR A 11 12.33 -4.64 4.05
C THR A 11 13.34 -4.50 2.93
N GLY A 12 12.88 -4.27 1.70
CA GLY A 12 13.74 -4.02 0.55
C GLY A 12 12.93 -3.92 -0.74
N SER A 13 13.58 -3.53 -1.84
CA SER A 13 12.96 -3.51 -3.18
C SER A 13 12.58 -4.90 -3.67
N THR A 14 13.29 -5.92 -3.18
CA THR A 14 13.00 -7.34 -3.37
C THR A 14 13.16 -8.05 -2.04
N VAL A 15 12.20 -8.88 -1.67
CA VAL A 15 12.22 -9.69 -0.45
C VAL A 15 11.87 -11.15 -0.77
N LYS A 16 12.22 -12.07 0.14
CA LYS A 16 11.82 -13.48 0.04
C LYS A 16 10.38 -13.63 0.52
N TRP A 17 9.42 -13.49 -0.39
CA TRP A 17 8.00 -13.62 -0.08
C TRP A 17 7.69 -15.02 0.48
N PRO A 18 6.99 -15.13 1.64
CA PRO A 18 6.58 -16.42 2.19
C PRO A 18 5.59 -17.18 1.29
N ILE A 19 4.71 -16.43 0.60
CA ILE A 19 3.68 -16.94 -0.31
C ILE A 19 3.31 -15.84 -1.32
N GLY A 20 2.69 -16.24 -2.43
CA GLY A 20 2.06 -15.33 -3.39
C GLY A 20 2.58 -15.51 -4.81
N LEU A 21 1.86 -14.92 -5.76
CA LEU A 21 2.27 -14.85 -7.16
C LEU A 21 2.94 -13.51 -7.43
N GLY A 22 4.09 -13.54 -8.11
CA GLY A 22 4.80 -12.33 -8.51
C GLY A 22 4.16 -11.69 -9.75
N GLY A 23 3.59 -10.50 -9.59
CA GLY A 23 3.17 -9.65 -10.71
C GLY A 23 4.30 -8.71 -11.16
N LYS A 24 4.51 -8.58 -12.48
CA LYS A 24 5.47 -7.62 -13.03
C LYS A 24 4.90 -6.20 -12.94
N GLY A 25 5.40 -5.41 -11.97
CA GLY A 25 4.95 -4.04 -11.73
C GLY A 25 3.49 -3.93 -11.26
N ASN A 26 2.98 -2.70 -11.15
CA ASN A 26 1.60 -2.45 -10.72
C ASN A 26 0.58 -3.06 -11.69
N ASP A 27 0.81 -2.97 -13.00
CA ASP A 27 -0.09 -3.53 -14.02
C ASP A 27 -0.22 -5.04 -13.92
N GLY A 28 0.90 -5.74 -13.70
CA GLY A 28 0.89 -7.19 -13.54
C GLY A 28 0.09 -7.63 -12.32
N ILE A 29 0.28 -6.94 -11.18
CA ILE A 29 -0.47 -7.24 -9.95
C ILE A 29 -1.96 -6.92 -10.14
N ALA A 30 -2.29 -5.77 -10.73
CA ALA A 30 -3.68 -5.38 -11.01
C ALA A 30 -4.39 -6.40 -11.91
N ALA A 31 -3.71 -6.88 -12.95
CA ALA A 31 -4.24 -7.91 -13.84
C ALA A 31 -4.50 -9.25 -13.12
N PHE A 32 -3.60 -9.65 -12.21
CA PHE A 32 -3.81 -10.85 -11.39
C PHE A 32 -5.01 -10.70 -10.45
N VAL A 33 -5.11 -9.57 -9.74
CA VAL A 33 -6.21 -9.29 -8.82
C VAL A 33 -7.56 -9.29 -9.56
N GLN A 34 -7.60 -8.75 -10.77
CA GLN A 34 -8.81 -8.71 -11.59
C GLN A 34 -9.26 -10.10 -12.07
N ARG A 35 -8.30 -10.99 -12.39
CA ARG A 35 -8.57 -12.29 -13.01
C ARG A 35 -8.77 -13.43 -12.02
N LEU A 36 -8.29 -13.29 -10.80
CA LEU A 36 -8.31 -14.33 -9.78
C LEU A 36 -9.32 -13.97 -8.68
N PRO A 37 -10.50 -14.60 -8.64
CA PRO A 37 -11.46 -14.38 -7.56
C PRO A 37 -10.84 -14.67 -6.19
N GLY A 38 -11.02 -13.74 -5.24
CA GLY A 38 -10.45 -13.84 -3.89
C GLY A 38 -8.97 -13.40 -3.80
N ALA A 39 -8.37 -12.92 -4.87
CA ALA A 39 -7.00 -12.41 -4.83
C ALA A 39 -6.88 -11.11 -4.04
N ILE A 40 -5.72 -10.95 -3.40
CA ILE A 40 -5.30 -9.74 -2.69
C ILE A 40 -3.94 -9.34 -3.25
N GLY A 41 -3.78 -8.07 -3.60
CA GLY A 41 -2.52 -7.51 -4.11
C GLY A 41 -2.31 -6.08 -3.61
N TYR A 42 -1.05 -5.66 -3.57
CA TYR A 42 -0.68 -4.27 -3.26
C TYR A 42 -0.35 -3.55 -4.56
N VAL A 43 -1.05 -2.45 -4.82
CA VAL A 43 -0.83 -1.59 -6.00
C VAL A 43 -0.92 -0.14 -5.59
N GLU A 44 -0.29 0.74 -6.35
CA GLU A 44 -0.49 2.18 -6.20
C GLU A 44 -1.96 2.55 -6.51
N TYR A 45 -2.47 3.56 -5.80
CA TYR A 45 -3.90 3.88 -5.80
C TYR A 45 -4.45 4.24 -7.19
N ALA A 46 -3.66 4.91 -8.04
CA ALA A 46 -4.12 5.24 -9.38
C ALA A 46 -4.41 3.97 -10.20
N TYR A 47 -3.60 2.92 -10.05
CA TYR A 47 -3.81 1.64 -10.74
C TYR A 47 -5.07 0.94 -10.25
N ALA A 48 -5.31 0.93 -8.93
CA ALA A 48 -6.55 0.38 -8.38
C ALA A 48 -7.78 1.12 -8.94
N LYS A 49 -7.73 2.46 -8.97
CA LYS A 49 -8.84 3.29 -9.46
C LYS A 49 -9.05 3.15 -10.96
N GLN A 50 -7.99 3.19 -11.77
CA GLN A 50 -8.07 3.10 -13.24
C GLN A 50 -8.59 1.73 -13.70
N ASN A 51 -8.23 0.65 -12.99
CA ASN A 51 -8.67 -0.71 -13.29
C ASN A 51 -9.97 -1.09 -12.57
N ASN A 52 -10.64 -0.14 -11.88
CA ASN A 52 -11.87 -0.38 -11.12
C ASN A 52 -11.77 -1.53 -10.10
N LEU A 53 -10.60 -1.70 -9.50
CA LEU A 53 -10.37 -2.73 -8.48
C LEU A 53 -11.06 -2.33 -7.17
N ALA A 54 -11.62 -3.33 -6.48
CA ALA A 54 -12.01 -3.16 -5.10
C ALA A 54 -10.78 -2.89 -4.24
N TYR A 55 -10.86 -1.91 -3.34
CA TYR A 55 -9.80 -1.55 -2.40
C TYR A 55 -10.37 -1.41 -0.98
N THR A 56 -9.52 -1.63 0.02
CA THR A 56 -9.92 -1.69 1.42
C THR A 56 -9.52 -0.44 2.19
N LYS A 57 -10.18 -0.24 3.35
CA LYS A 57 -9.72 0.72 4.35
C LYS A 57 -8.55 0.13 5.11
N LEU A 58 -7.62 0.99 5.52
CA LEU A 58 -6.53 0.63 6.43
C LEU A 58 -6.72 1.35 7.75
N ILE A 59 -6.15 0.80 8.82
CA ILE A 59 -6.10 1.45 10.12
C ILE A 59 -4.82 2.29 10.17
N SER A 60 -4.96 3.59 10.43
CA SER A 60 -3.80 4.47 10.61
C SER A 60 -3.06 4.14 11.92
N ALA A 61 -1.85 4.70 12.09
CA ALA A 61 -1.11 4.57 13.35
C ALA A 61 -1.91 5.08 14.57
N ASP A 62 -2.81 6.05 14.35
CA ASP A 62 -3.71 6.61 15.36
C ASP A 62 -4.95 5.74 15.63
N GLY A 63 -5.02 4.53 15.05
CA GLY A 63 -6.12 3.59 15.23
C GLY A 63 -7.40 3.91 14.44
N LYS A 64 -7.36 4.88 13.53
CA LYS A 64 -8.55 5.33 12.78
C LYS A 64 -8.66 4.63 11.42
N PRO A 65 -9.85 4.19 10.99
CA PRO A 65 -10.04 3.66 9.65
C PRO A 65 -9.96 4.77 8.60
N VAL A 66 -9.04 4.62 7.64
CA VAL A 66 -8.80 5.58 6.55
C VAL A 66 -8.97 4.90 5.20
N LEU A 67 -9.63 5.60 4.26
CA LEU A 67 -9.70 5.19 2.86
C LEU A 67 -8.46 5.67 2.11
N PRO A 68 -7.97 4.90 1.12
CA PRO A 68 -6.97 5.40 0.19
C PRO A 68 -7.62 6.50 -0.66
N THR A 69 -7.20 7.74 -0.42
CA THR A 69 -7.60 8.91 -1.20
C THR A 69 -6.35 9.72 -1.51
N LYS A 70 -6.37 10.59 -2.54
CA LYS A 70 -5.26 11.52 -2.80
C LYS A 70 -4.83 12.26 -1.54
N LYS A 71 -5.80 12.68 -0.71
CA LYS A 71 -5.54 13.35 0.58
C LYS A 71 -4.81 12.44 1.57
N THR A 72 -5.25 11.18 1.70
CA THR A 72 -4.62 10.19 2.58
C THR A 72 -3.20 9.85 2.11
N SER A 73 -2.96 9.70 0.81
CA SER A 73 -1.63 9.48 0.25
C SER A 73 -0.68 10.65 0.56
N LEU A 74 -1.16 11.88 0.42
CA LEU A 74 -0.39 13.09 0.77
C LEU A 74 -0.13 13.21 2.28
N MET A 75 -1.09 12.79 3.12
CA MET A 75 -0.90 12.74 4.58
C MET A 75 0.15 11.70 4.98
N GLN A 76 0.16 10.54 4.33
CA GLN A 76 1.16 9.50 4.57
C GLN A 76 2.56 9.95 4.12
N GLN A 77 2.68 10.62 2.97
CA GLN A 77 3.94 11.18 2.50
C GLN A 77 4.50 12.21 3.49
N LYS A 78 3.66 13.09 4.03
CA LYS A 78 4.06 14.06 5.06
C LYS A 78 4.46 13.40 6.39
N ALA A 79 3.80 12.31 6.77
CA ALA A 79 4.15 11.54 7.96
C ALA A 79 5.50 10.80 7.80
N GLN A 80 5.83 10.34 6.59
CA GLN A 80 7.10 9.66 6.28
C GLN A 80 8.29 10.63 6.15
N THR A 81 8.07 11.89 5.78
CA THR A 81 9.15 12.88 5.62
C THR A 81 9.50 13.67 6.88
N GLY A 82 8.79 13.47 8.00
CA GLY A 82 9.05 14.19 9.25
C GLY A 82 8.92 15.72 9.15
N ALA A 83 8.37 16.24 8.05
CA ALA A 83 8.32 17.67 7.79
C ALA A 83 7.23 18.32 8.67
N LYS A 84 7.67 18.97 9.76
CA LYS A 84 6.85 19.97 10.48
C LYS A 84 6.30 20.96 9.45
N PRO A 85 5.00 21.32 9.52
CA PRO A 85 4.45 22.32 8.62
C PRO A 85 5.12 23.68 8.92
N SER A 86 5.97 24.14 8.01
CA SER A 86 6.40 25.53 7.99
C SER A 86 5.21 26.38 7.57
N LEU A 87 4.49 26.94 8.55
CA LEU A 87 3.68 28.13 8.32
C LEU A 87 4.63 29.23 7.85
N ARG A 88 4.48 29.67 6.60
CA ARG A 88 4.89 31.02 6.23
C ARG A 88 3.64 31.89 6.36
N ILE A 89 3.77 32.86 7.25
CA ILE A 89 2.97 34.10 7.33
C ILE A 89 2.75 34.72 5.95
#